data_AF-A0AAU6WTA5-F1
#
_entry.id   AF-A0AAU6WTA5-F1
#
_cell.length_a   1.000
_cell.length_b   1.000
_cell.length_c   1.000
_cell.angle_alpha   90.00
_cell.angle_beta   90.00
_cell.angle_gamma   90.00
#
_symmetry.space_group_name_H-M   'P 1'
#
loop_
_entity.id
_entity.type
_entity.pdbx_description
1 polymer ?
#
loop_
_entity_poly.entity_id
_entity_poly.type
_entity_poly.pdbx_seq_one_letter_code
_entity_poly.pdbx_strand_id
1 'polypeptide(L)'
;MTKHFLLTLIFSFFISSCAKPSEHQEQVNDRIDHKSKPQDSDEDDQTPKVAIKGDDLIVVYKNKKTVYKNLIVNEMSVSTELIQNSDSDFSLLYDQNASSTKIKEKYDFIYSHTGIFLVDKEIIKFGQDGLMMTRLYLDNFNLLNKTYEELQSLGAELPDHFEQDGSSMSIYDSKNIPFATKNFRYSAEDLFISYPDLKNGNLRISNVESANNQAFNLEKIGANQQSKILLEQIIRQFPDRIVAYLNLADVLWKIQDHDQAKINYTKYLSLMKSQNKNLSKVPQRVYDRIK
;
A
#
# COMPACT_ATOMS: atom_id res chain seq x y z
N MET A 1 50.62 24.33 -28.08
CA MET A 1 49.93 25.50 -28.66
C MET A 1 49.03 26.11 -27.60
N THR A 2 49.50 27.22 -27.07
CA THR A 2 48.84 28.14 -26.14
C THR A 2 47.72 28.91 -26.85
N LYS A 3 46.60 29.14 -26.18
CA LYS A 3 45.84 30.41 -26.29
C LYS A 3 45.00 30.64 -25.02
N HIS A 4 45.39 31.69 -24.31
CA HIS A 4 44.64 32.44 -23.31
C HIS A 4 43.51 33.26 -23.97
N PHE A 5 42.58 33.73 -23.11
CA PHE A 5 41.75 34.96 -23.13
C PHE A 5 40.29 34.61 -22.77
N LEU A 6 39.51 35.34 -21.97
CA LEU A 6 39.72 36.54 -21.15
C LEU A 6 38.48 36.67 -20.24
N LEU A 7 38.70 37.27 -19.08
CA LEU A 7 37.73 37.74 -18.09
C LEU A 7 36.97 38.99 -18.58
N THR A 8 35.68 39.13 -18.27
CA THR A 8 35.05 40.45 -18.06
C THR A 8 33.81 40.37 -17.15
N LEU A 9 33.94 40.99 -15.98
CA LEU A 9 32.85 41.47 -15.12
C LEU A 9 32.27 42.75 -15.71
N ILE A 10 30.94 42.94 -15.65
CA ILE A 10 30.33 44.28 -15.58
C ILE A 10 29.19 44.25 -14.56
N PHE A 11 29.26 45.18 -13.60
CA PHE A 11 28.29 45.49 -12.57
C PHE A 11 27.75 46.90 -12.88
N SER A 12 26.43 47.10 -12.89
CA SER A 12 25.83 48.45 -12.89
C SER A 12 24.48 48.46 -12.17
N PHE A 13 24.38 49.35 -11.18
CA PHE A 13 23.21 49.77 -10.40
C PHE A 13 22.25 50.67 -11.21
N PHE A 14 21.00 50.83 -10.72
CA PHE A 14 20.28 52.10 -10.39
C PHE A 14 18.77 51.81 -10.22
N ILE A 15 18.21 51.74 -9.00
CA ILE A 15 17.52 52.76 -8.16
C ILE A 15 16.14 53.24 -8.68
N SER A 16 15.13 52.96 -7.84
CA SER A 16 13.87 53.64 -7.48
C SER A 16 13.03 54.45 -8.47
N SER A 17 11.70 54.24 -8.38
CA SER A 17 10.77 55.36 -8.20
C SER A 17 9.51 54.95 -7.41
N CYS A 18 9.21 55.73 -6.37
CA CYS A 18 8.00 55.70 -5.56
C CYS A 18 6.92 56.60 -6.18
N ALA A 19 5.63 56.25 -6.01
CA ALA A 19 4.58 57.21 -5.69
C ALA A 19 3.31 56.50 -5.15
N LYS A 20 3.01 56.79 -3.87
CA LYS A 20 1.72 56.68 -3.14
C LYS A 20 1.01 58.06 -3.26
N PRO A 21 -0.10 58.39 -2.56
CA PRO A 21 -1.25 57.62 -2.01
C PRO A 21 -2.62 58.31 -2.27
N SER A 22 -3.73 57.74 -1.79
CA SER A 22 -4.79 58.56 -1.16
C SER A 22 -5.46 57.82 0.00
N GLU A 23 -5.41 58.44 1.17
CA GLU A 23 -6.15 58.11 2.39
C GLU A 23 -7.50 58.82 2.39
N HIS A 24 -8.52 58.24 3.05
CA HIS A 24 -9.35 58.98 4.00
C HIS A 24 -10.08 58.03 4.97
N GLN A 25 -9.63 58.10 6.23
CA GLN A 25 -10.34 58.11 7.52
C GLN A 25 -11.42 57.05 7.83
N GLU A 26 -11.21 56.16 8.80
CA GLU A 26 -11.20 56.30 10.28
C GLU A 26 -12.61 56.19 10.91
N GLN A 27 -12.87 55.05 11.56
CA GLN A 27 -13.74 55.01 12.73
C GLN A 27 -13.29 53.92 13.70
N VAL A 28 -12.91 54.40 14.88
CA VAL A 28 -12.49 53.69 16.08
C VAL A 28 -13.64 52.85 16.64
N ASN A 29 -13.37 51.62 17.03
CA ASN A 29 -14.18 50.96 18.06
C ASN A 29 -13.30 50.02 18.90
N ASP A 30 -13.15 50.41 20.18
CA ASP A 30 -12.55 49.62 21.25
C ASP A 30 -13.23 48.25 21.39
N ARG A 31 -12.45 47.18 21.54
CA ARG A 31 -12.69 46.11 22.53
C ARG A 31 -11.62 45.00 22.51
N ILE A 32 -10.88 44.97 23.62
CA ILE A 32 -10.44 43.79 24.38
C ILE A 32 -9.42 42.86 23.68
N ASP A 33 -8.15 43.12 24.01
CA ASP A 33 -7.05 42.17 23.93
C ASP A 33 -7.34 40.90 24.73
N HIS A 34 -7.63 39.80 24.03
CA HIS A 34 -7.35 38.45 24.54
C HIS A 34 -6.04 37.99 23.93
N LYS A 35 -4.96 38.06 24.73
CA LYS A 35 -3.74 37.28 24.54
C LYS A 35 -4.11 35.79 24.44
N SER A 36 -4.21 35.26 23.22
CA SER A 36 -4.10 33.82 22.98
C SER A 36 -2.64 33.42 23.15
N LYS A 37 -2.37 32.65 24.22
CA LYS A 37 -1.12 31.90 24.39
C LYS A 37 -0.86 31.04 23.14
N PRO A 38 0.40 30.77 22.78
CA PRO A 38 0.70 29.70 21.83
C PRO A 38 0.18 28.40 22.46
N GLN A 39 -0.76 27.76 21.78
CA GLN A 39 -1.18 26.42 22.12
C GLN A 39 -0.08 25.51 21.56
N ASP A 40 0.79 25.02 22.44
CA ASP A 40 1.67 23.89 22.16
C ASP A 40 0.79 22.73 21.69
N SER A 41 0.67 22.58 20.37
CA SER A 41 0.21 21.37 19.73
C SER A 41 1.45 20.54 19.39
N ASP A 42 2.13 20.03 20.41
CA ASP A 42 2.81 18.74 20.26
C ASP A 42 1.70 17.67 20.18
N GLU A 43 0.98 17.64 19.06
CA GLU A 43 0.35 16.40 18.61
C GLU A 43 1.51 15.46 18.28
N ASP A 44 1.92 14.71 19.29
CA ASP A 44 2.83 13.58 19.22
C ASP A 44 2.61 12.84 17.90
N ASP A 45 3.59 12.93 16.99
CA ASP A 45 3.58 12.35 15.65
C ASP A 45 3.24 10.85 15.76
N GLN A 46 1.95 10.53 15.60
CA GLN A 46 1.40 9.19 15.80
C GLN A 46 1.79 8.22 14.68
N THR A 47 2.57 8.70 13.71
CA THR A 47 3.02 7.95 12.56
C THR A 47 4.02 6.88 13.00
N PRO A 48 3.75 5.59 12.69
CA PRO A 48 4.72 4.53 12.85
C PRO A 48 6.04 4.88 12.16
N LYS A 49 7.17 4.74 12.87
CA LYS A 49 8.51 4.89 12.31
C LYS A 49 9.17 3.52 12.26
N VAL A 50 9.66 3.13 11.08
CA VAL A 50 10.41 1.90 10.90
C VAL A 50 11.81 2.20 10.45
N ALA A 51 12.76 1.48 11.05
CA ALA A 51 14.17 1.63 10.78
C ALA A 51 14.89 0.29 10.91
N ILE A 52 16.01 0.18 10.19
CA ILE A 52 16.93 -0.94 10.32
C ILE A 52 18.02 -0.57 11.34
N LYS A 53 18.40 -1.51 12.20
CA LYS A 53 19.59 -1.39 13.05
C LYS A 53 20.34 -2.71 13.11
N GLY A 54 21.45 -2.81 12.37
CA GLY A 54 22.14 -4.08 12.18
C GLY A 54 21.21 -5.05 11.46
N ASP A 55 21.02 -6.23 12.05
CA ASP A 55 20.19 -7.30 11.48
C ASP A 55 18.71 -7.22 11.95
N ASP A 56 18.40 -6.21 12.75
CA ASP A 56 17.08 -6.04 13.39
C ASP A 56 16.23 -4.97 12.68
N LEU A 57 14.93 -5.21 12.64
CA LEU A 57 13.91 -4.23 12.30
C LEU A 57 13.37 -3.57 13.57
N ILE A 58 13.46 -2.25 13.64
CA ILE A 58 12.93 -1.46 14.75
C ILE A 58 11.66 -0.77 14.29
N VAL A 59 10.59 -0.96 15.06
CA VAL A 59 9.33 -0.27 14.84
C VAL A 59 8.97 0.54 16.07
N VAL A 60 8.76 1.85 15.88
CA VAL A 60 8.31 2.76 16.91
C VAL A 60 6.89 3.19 16.56
N TYR A 61 5.94 2.88 17.44
CA TYR A 61 4.54 3.27 17.27
C TYR A 61 3.96 3.69 18.61
N LYS A 62 3.37 4.89 18.69
CA LYS A 62 2.80 5.47 19.92
C LYS A 62 3.76 5.40 21.12
N ASN A 63 5.01 5.81 20.90
CA ASN A 63 6.12 5.74 21.88
C ASN A 63 6.50 4.33 22.37
N LYS A 64 5.91 3.28 21.80
CA LYS A 64 6.31 1.89 22.04
C LYS A 64 7.30 1.46 20.97
N LYS A 65 8.51 1.14 21.39
CA LYS A 65 9.53 0.53 20.55
C LYS A 65 9.42 -0.99 20.61
N THR A 66 9.30 -1.61 19.44
CA THR A 66 9.36 -3.06 19.25
C THR A 66 10.56 -3.38 18.36
N VAL A 67 11.29 -4.44 18.70
CA VAL A 67 12.45 -4.90 17.94
C VAL A 67 12.16 -6.30 17.42
N TYR A 68 12.23 -6.47 16.11
CA TYR A 68 12.11 -7.76 15.44
C TYR A 68 13.50 -8.19 15.01
N LYS A 69 13.96 -9.30 15.58
CA LYS A 69 15.36 -9.72 15.45
C LYS A 69 15.60 -10.50 14.18
N ASN A 70 16.78 -10.31 13.60
CA ASN A 70 17.28 -11.09 12.46
C ASN A 70 16.31 -11.14 11.27
N LEU A 71 15.65 -10.00 10.98
CA LEU A 71 14.84 -9.84 9.78
C LEU A 71 15.63 -9.19 8.64
N ILE A 72 16.77 -8.58 8.94
CA ILE A 72 17.59 -7.91 7.94
C ILE A 72 18.78 -8.81 7.66
N VAL A 73 18.87 -9.27 6.42
CA VAL A 73 19.94 -10.14 5.93
C VAL A 73 20.74 -9.39 4.87
N ASN A 74 22.00 -9.10 5.17
CA ASN A 74 22.94 -8.42 4.27
C ASN A 74 24.26 -9.21 4.23
N GLU A 75 24.23 -10.30 3.47
CA GLU A 75 25.36 -11.18 3.22
C GLU A 75 25.83 -11.04 1.76
N MET A 76 26.89 -11.75 1.37
CA MET A 76 27.41 -11.66 -0.01
C MET A 76 26.37 -12.06 -1.08
N SER A 77 25.44 -12.95 -0.73
CA SER A 77 24.47 -13.56 -1.64
C SER A 77 23.06 -12.96 -1.54
N VAL A 78 22.76 -12.25 -0.46
CA VAL A 78 21.43 -11.75 -0.13
C VAL A 78 21.53 -10.35 0.45
N SER A 79 20.71 -9.44 -0.05
CA SER A 79 20.55 -8.10 0.52
C SER A 79 19.10 -7.84 0.90
N THR A 80 18.89 -6.98 1.89
CA THR A 80 17.57 -6.56 2.36
C THR A 80 17.42 -5.05 2.20
N GLU A 81 16.38 -4.63 1.50
CA GLU A 81 15.96 -3.24 1.37
C GLU A 81 14.65 -3.01 2.17
N LEU A 82 14.62 -1.94 2.97
CA LEU A 82 13.41 -1.44 3.60
C LEU A 82 12.78 -0.36 2.71
N ILE A 83 11.53 -0.57 2.32
CA ILE A 83 10.77 0.35 1.47
C ILE A 83 9.64 0.96 2.31
N GLN A 84 9.67 2.28 2.51
CA GLN A 84 8.58 2.99 3.20
C GLN A 84 7.52 3.37 2.16
N ASN A 85 6.35 2.71 2.21
CA ASN A 85 5.29 2.87 1.21
C ASN A 85 4.36 4.03 1.56
N SER A 86 3.89 4.07 2.80
CA SER A 86 3.05 5.13 3.36
C SER A 86 3.26 5.22 4.87
N ASP A 87 2.54 6.12 5.53
CA ASP A 87 2.51 6.21 6.99
C ASP A 87 1.93 4.95 7.66
N SER A 88 1.22 4.11 6.90
CA SER A 88 0.48 2.95 7.42
C SER A 88 1.03 1.58 7.00
N ASP A 89 2.03 1.55 6.13
CA ASP A 89 2.64 0.31 5.61
C ASP A 89 4.10 0.48 5.19
N PHE A 90 4.81 -0.65 5.11
CA PHE A 90 6.18 -0.73 4.64
C PHE A 90 6.42 -2.10 3.99
N SER A 91 7.52 -2.25 3.27
CA SER A 91 7.94 -3.54 2.72
C SER A 91 9.38 -3.89 3.11
N LEU A 92 9.66 -5.18 3.17
CA LEU A 92 11.01 -5.71 3.09
C LEU A 92 11.20 -6.39 1.75
N LEU A 93 12.21 -6.00 1.00
CA LEU A 93 12.60 -6.61 -0.26
C LEU A 93 13.93 -7.34 -0.07
N TYR A 94 13.93 -8.65 -0.29
CA TYR A 94 15.12 -9.48 -0.27
C TYR A 94 15.54 -9.79 -1.70
N ASP A 95 16.79 -9.49 -2.03
CA ASP A 95 17.38 -9.74 -3.36
C ASP A 95 18.49 -10.80 -3.23
N GLN A 96 18.27 -11.96 -3.84
CA GLN A 96 19.16 -13.12 -3.80
C GLN A 96 19.83 -13.31 -5.18
N ASN A 97 21.15 -13.17 -5.21
CA ASN A 97 21.94 -13.11 -6.45
C ASN A 97 22.97 -14.24 -6.61
N ALA A 98 23.01 -15.22 -5.70
CA ALA A 98 24.04 -16.26 -5.71
C ALA A 98 23.76 -17.47 -6.61
N SER A 99 22.61 -17.51 -7.29
CA SER A 99 22.20 -18.62 -8.16
C SER A 99 22.07 -18.19 -9.62
N SER A 100 22.05 -19.18 -10.53
CA SER A 100 21.74 -18.97 -11.95
C SER A 100 20.34 -18.40 -12.18
N THR A 101 19.42 -18.70 -11.25
CA THR A 101 18.11 -18.06 -11.15
C THR A 101 18.19 -16.97 -10.09
N LYS A 102 18.01 -15.72 -10.49
CA LYS A 102 17.95 -14.58 -9.56
C LYS A 102 16.58 -14.56 -8.90
N ILE A 103 16.53 -14.22 -7.62
CA ILE A 103 15.28 -14.23 -6.85
C ILE A 103 15.10 -12.90 -6.13
N LYS A 104 13.92 -12.29 -6.26
CA LYS A 104 13.47 -11.19 -5.42
C LYS A 104 12.24 -11.63 -4.65
N GLU A 105 12.25 -11.43 -3.34
CA GLU A 105 11.10 -11.67 -2.48
C GLU A 105 10.70 -10.38 -1.76
N LYS A 106 9.45 -9.95 -1.93
CA LYS A 106 8.93 -8.75 -1.26
C LYS A 106 7.84 -9.14 -0.28
N TYR A 107 7.89 -8.54 0.90
CA TYR A 107 6.95 -8.77 1.98
C TYR A 107 6.28 -7.45 2.32
N ASP A 108 4.97 -7.33 2.10
CA ASP A 108 4.20 -6.12 2.35
C ASP A 108 3.55 -6.17 3.74
N PHE A 109 3.86 -5.20 4.59
CA PHE A 109 3.42 -5.15 5.99
C PHE A 109 2.56 -3.91 6.26
N ILE A 110 1.57 -4.06 7.14
CA ILE A 110 0.78 -2.95 7.67
C ILE A 110 0.98 -2.80 9.17
N TYR A 111 0.84 -1.56 9.65
CA TYR A 111 0.72 -1.29 11.09
C TYR A 111 -0.74 -1.41 11.51
N SER A 112 -0.95 -2.03 12.67
CA SER A 112 -2.24 -2.05 13.33
C SER A 112 -2.08 -1.75 14.82
N HIS A 113 -3.21 -1.55 15.50
CA HIS A 113 -3.25 -1.39 16.95
C HIS A 113 -2.74 -2.61 17.74
N THR A 114 -2.73 -3.82 17.15
CA THR A 114 -2.29 -5.07 17.79
C THR A 114 -0.91 -5.53 17.35
N GLY A 115 -0.26 -4.85 16.42
CA GLY A 115 1.07 -5.20 15.92
C GLY A 115 1.20 -5.00 14.42
N ILE A 116 2.25 -5.61 13.86
CA ILE A 116 2.56 -5.58 12.43
C ILE A 116 2.06 -6.87 11.80
N PHE A 117 1.33 -6.73 10.71
CA PHE A 117 0.77 -7.87 9.98
C PHE A 117 1.35 -7.92 8.57
N LEU A 118 1.77 -9.11 8.16
CA LEU A 118 2.10 -9.40 6.77
C LEU A 118 0.80 -9.50 5.97
N VAL A 119 0.71 -8.70 4.91
CA VAL A 119 -0.43 -8.62 4.00
C VAL A 119 -0.27 -9.64 2.87
N ASP A 120 0.86 -9.55 2.18
CA ASP A 120 1.20 -10.46 1.09
C ASP A 120 2.72 -10.62 0.94
N LYS A 121 3.10 -11.74 0.33
CA LYS A 121 4.43 -12.05 -0.12
C LYS A 121 4.42 -12.14 -1.64
N GLU A 122 5.34 -11.45 -2.29
CA GLU A 122 5.63 -11.59 -3.71
C GLU A 122 6.96 -12.30 -3.91
N ILE A 123 6.98 -13.25 -4.85
CA ILE A 123 8.17 -14.01 -5.22
C ILE A 123 8.38 -13.84 -6.71
N ILE A 124 9.58 -13.42 -7.09
CA ILE A 124 9.98 -13.28 -8.48
C ILE A 124 11.26 -14.05 -8.70
N LYS A 125 11.23 -14.96 -9.67
CA LYS A 125 12.40 -15.74 -10.10
C LYS A 125 12.67 -15.43 -11.57
N PHE A 126 13.93 -15.15 -11.91
CA PHE A 126 14.34 -14.86 -13.27
C PHE A 126 15.61 -15.63 -13.63
N GLY A 127 15.57 -16.39 -14.72
CA GLY A 127 16.68 -17.24 -15.16
C GLY A 127 16.51 -17.70 -16.61
N GLN A 128 17.22 -18.76 -16.99
CA GLN A 128 17.17 -19.30 -18.36
C GLN A 128 15.78 -19.83 -18.75
N ASP A 129 15.01 -20.29 -17.78
CA ASP A 129 13.65 -20.80 -18.00
C ASP A 129 12.61 -19.68 -18.17
N GLY A 130 13.02 -18.42 -17.99
CA GLY A 130 12.17 -17.23 -18.12
C GLY A 130 11.91 -16.55 -16.78
N LEU A 131 10.72 -15.96 -16.65
CA LEU A 131 10.26 -15.26 -15.46
C LEU A 131 9.14 -16.05 -14.78
N MET A 132 9.22 -16.17 -13.46
CA MET A 132 8.11 -16.61 -12.62
C MET A 132 7.76 -15.49 -11.66
N MET A 133 6.47 -15.20 -11.52
CA MET A 133 5.97 -14.27 -10.51
C MET A 133 4.77 -14.83 -9.77
N THR A 134 4.81 -14.74 -8.46
CA THR A 134 3.75 -15.19 -7.57
C THR A 134 3.47 -14.13 -6.52
N ARG A 135 2.20 -13.86 -6.24
CA ARG A 135 1.77 -13.15 -5.03
C ARG A 135 0.90 -14.08 -4.19
N LEU A 136 1.25 -14.20 -2.92
CA LEU A 136 0.51 -14.95 -1.91
C LEU A 136 0.00 -13.97 -0.87
N TYR A 137 -1.32 -13.88 -0.69
CA TYR A 137 -1.88 -13.16 0.45
C TYR A 137 -1.83 -14.01 1.72
N LEU A 138 -1.72 -13.35 2.88
CA LEU A 138 -1.70 -14.01 4.18
C LEU A 138 -2.84 -13.51 5.07
N ASP A 139 -3.42 -14.41 5.84
CA ASP A 139 -4.46 -14.07 6.82
C ASP A 139 -3.85 -13.98 8.22
N ASN A 140 -4.02 -12.82 8.87
CA ASN A 140 -3.71 -12.63 10.29
C ASN A 140 -2.27 -13.05 10.68
N PHE A 141 -1.32 -12.93 9.75
CA PHE A 141 0.08 -13.26 10.00
C PHE A 141 0.75 -12.13 10.76
N ASN A 142 0.82 -12.24 12.08
CA ASN A 142 1.50 -11.27 12.93
C ASN A 142 3.01 -11.54 12.93
N LEU A 143 3.81 -10.49 12.71
CA LEU A 143 5.26 -10.57 12.66
C LEU A 143 5.91 -10.81 14.04
N LEU A 144 5.14 -10.70 15.14
CA LEU A 144 5.68 -10.87 16.49
C LEU A 144 6.32 -12.26 16.66
N ASN A 145 7.59 -12.24 17.08
CA ASN A 145 8.43 -13.43 17.27
C ASN A 145 8.67 -14.25 15.99
N LYS A 146 8.57 -13.62 14.81
CA LYS A 146 8.86 -14.26 13.53
C LYS A 146 10.30 -14.03 13.08
N THR A 147 10.90 -15.05 12.47
CA THR A 147 12.24 -15.00 11.88
C THR A 147 12.20 -14.86 10.36
N TYR A 148 13.35 -14.56 9.76
CA TYR A 148 13.52 -14.53 8.32
C TYR A 148 13.22 -15.89 7.67
N GLU A 149 13.65 -17.00 8.27
CA GLU A 149 13.43 -18.35 7.75
C GLU A 149 11.93 -18.71 7.72
N GLU A 150 11.17 -18.29 8.74
CA GLU A 150 9.72 -18.46 8.75
C GLU A 150 9.07 -17.67 7.60
N LEU A 151 9.53 -16.45 7.32
CA LEU A 151 9.06 -15.65 6.18
C LEU A 151 9.41 -16.32 4.84
N GLN A 152 10.65 -16.82 4.68
CA GLN A 152 11.07 -17.53 3.47
C GLN A 152 10.21 -18.77 3.19
N SER A 153 9.83 -19.51 4.23
CA SER A 153 9.02 -20.73 4.08
C SER A 153 7.61 -20.47 3.54
N LEU A 154 7.11 -19.24 3.62
CA LEU A 154 5.79 -18.87 3.12
C LEU A 154 5.74 -19.06 1.60
N GLY A 155 4.76 -19.84 1.15
CA GLY A 155 4.56 -20.14 -0.26
C GLY A 155 5.52 -21.17 -0.84
N ALA A 156 6.32 -21.87 -0.02
CA ALA A 156 7.25 -22.92 -0.49
C ALA A 156 6.54 -24.07 -1.23
N GLU A 157 5.26 -24.30 -0.95
CA GLU A 157 4.42 -25.32 -1.59
C GLU A 157 3.77 -24.84 -2.91
N LEU A 158 3.92 -23.55 -3.25
CA LEU A 158 3.35 -23.01 -4.48
C LEU A 158 4.16 -23.50 -5.69
N PRO A 159 3.49 -23.78 -6.82
CA PRO A 159 4.18 -24.30 -7.99
C PRO A 159 5.03 -23.21 -8.64
N ASP A 160 6.23 -23.60 -9.05
CA ASP A 160 7.08 -22.78 -9.91
C ASP A 160 6.63 -22.93 -11.36
N HIS A 161 6.03 -21.87 -11.91
CA HIS A 161 5.61 -21.79 -13.31
C HIS A 161 6.34 -20.66 -14.02
N PHE A 162 7.40 -21.01 -14.75
CA PHE A 162 8.16 -20.05 -15.54
C PHE A 162 7.49 -19.78 -16.89
N GLU A 163 7.47 -18.51 -17.28
CA GLU A 163 7.00 -18.03 -18.58
C GLU A 163 8.20 -17.44 -19.34
N GLN A 164 8.46 -17.96 -20.57
CA GLN A 164 9.55 -17.44 -21.41
C GLN A 164 9.17 -16.12 -22.09
N ASP A 165 7.97 -16.06 -22.66
CA ASP A 165 7.49 -14.90 -23.43
C ASP A 165 6.45 -14.06 -22.67
N GLY A 166 6.03 -14.56 -21.50
CA GLY A 166 5.00 -13.96 -20.67
C GLY A 166 5.57 -13.10 -19.55
N SER A 167 4.72 -12.23 -19.02
CA SER A 167 5.00 -11.45 -17.82
C SER A 167 3.72 -11.38 -17.03
N SER A 168 3.34 -12.53 -16.47
CA SER A 168 2.15 -12.66 -15.65
C SER A 168 2.53 -13.02 -14.21
N MET A 169 1.76 -12.50 -13.26
CA MET A 169 1.84 -12.87 -11.85
C MET A 169 0.61 -13.69 -11.48
N SER A 170 0.86 -14.89 -10.97
CA SER A 170 -0.18 -15.74 -10.38
C SER A 170 -0.46 -15.27 -8.96
N ILE A 171 -1.75 -15.15 -8.60
CA ILE A 171 -2.18 -14.58 -7.31
C ILE A 171 -3.00 -15.61 -6.56
N TYR A 172 -2.56 -15.88 -5.33
CA TYR A 172 -3.11 -16.90 -4.43
C TYR A 172 -3.68 -16.24 -3.17
N ASP A 173 -4.76 -16.83 -2.65
CA ASP A 173 -5.27 -16.48 -1.33
C ASP A 173 -4.43 -17.14 -0.21
N SER A 174 -4.78 -16.83 1.04
CA SER A 174 -4.15 -17.39 2.23
C SER A 174 -4.19 -18.90 2.38
N LYS A 175 -5.00 -19.59 1.56
CA LYS A 175 -5.13 -21.05 1.53
C LYS A 175 -4.41 -21.64 0.32
N ASN A 176 -3.55 -20.87 -0.34
CA ASN A 176 -2.83 -21.24 -1.55
C ASN A 176 -3.76 -21.57 -2.73
N ILE A 177 -4.97 -21.01 -2.76
CA ILE A 177 -5.90 -21.20 -3.89
C ILE A 177 -5.67 -20.06 -4.90
N PRO A 178 -5.34 -20.36 -6.16
CA PRO A 178 -5.19 -19.33 -7.18
C PRO A 178 -6.54 -18.69 -7.48
N PHE A 179 -6.61 -17.35 -7.47
CA PHE A 179 -7.85 -16.62 -7.74
C PHE A 179 -7.74 -15.51 -8.77
N ALA A 180 -6.53 -15.11 -9.15
CA ALA A 180 -6.32 -14.11 -10.17
C ALA A 180 -4.96 -14.24 -10.85
N THR A 181 -4.85 -13.60 -12.02
CA THR A 181 -3.59 -13.38 -12.73
C THR A 181 -3.47 -11.89 -13.04
N LYS A 182 -2.29 -11.32 -12.82
CA LYS A 182 -1.98 -9.94 -13.22
C LYS A 182 -0.99 -9.95 -14.37
N ASN A 183 -1.42 -9.47 -15.53
CA ASN A 183 -0.60 -9.45 -16.74
C ASN A 183 0.07 -8.09 -16.90
N PHE A 184 1.37 -8.11 -17.18
CA PHE A 184 2.20 -6.94 -17.37
C PHE A 184 2.61 -6.80 -18.83
N ARG A 185 2.83 -5.56 -19.28
CA ARG A 185 3.30 -5.25 -20.64
C ARG A 185 4.79 -4.90 -20.63
N TYR A 186 5.58 -5.80 -20.08
CA TYR A 186 7.04 -5.71 -19.99
C TYR A 186 7.65 -6.98 -20.55
N SER A 187 8.92 -6.92 -20.97
CA SER A 187 9.69 -8.14 -21.12
C SER A 187 10.00 -8.74 -19.74
N ALA A 188 10.31 -10.04 -19.71
CA ALA A 188 10.72 -10.72 -18.49
C ALA A 188 11.89 -10.02 -17.78
N GLU A 189 12.90 -9.60 -18.54
CA GLU A 189 14.10 -8.92 -18.04
C GLU A 189 13.78 -7.52 -17.52
N ASP A 190 13.06 -6.70 -18.30
CA ASP A 190 12.69 -5.34 -17.89
C ASP A 190 11.85 -5.36 -16.62
N LEU A 191 10.96 -6.34 -16.50
CA LEU A 191 10.13 -6.52 -15.32
C LEU A 191 10.98 -6.88 -14.10
N PHE A 192 11.92 -7.82 -14.23
CA PHE A 192 12.79 -8.21 -13.12
C PHE A 192 13.68 -7.04 -12.65
N ILE A 193 14.23 -6.27 -13.60
CA ILE A 193 15.06 -5.09 -13.31
C ILE A 193 14.23 -4.01 -12.61
N SER A 194 13.02 -3.74 -13.11
CA SER A 194 12.17 -2.65 -12.61
C SER A 194 11.45 -2.98 -11.30
N TYR A 195 11.44 -4.25 -10.88
CA TYR A 195 10.78 -4.67 -9.65
C TYR A 195 11.47 -4.08 -8.40
N PRO A 196 10.71 -3.50 -7.44
CA PRO A 196 9.26 -3.62 -7.21
C PRO A 196 8.34 -2.56 -7.86
N ASP A 197 8.90 -1.63 -8.63
CA ASP A 197 8.18 -0.49 -9.20
C ASP A 197 7.39 -0.85 -10.47
N LEU A 198 6.50 -1.84 -10.38
CA LEU A 198 5.71 -2.33 -11.50
C LEU A 198 4.45 -1.49 -11.73
N LYS A 199 4.42 -0.74 -12.85
CA LYS A 199 3.25 0.01 -13.31
C LYS A 199 2.41 -0.85 -14.26
N ASN A 200 1.13 -0.48 -14.44
CA ASN A 200 0.28 -0.96 -15.55
C ASN A 200 0.07 -2.49 -15.67
N GLY A 201 -0.30 -3.17 -14.58
CA GLY A 201 -0.74 -4.57 -14.64
C GLY A 201 -2.26 -4.71 -14.77
N ASN A 202 -2.74 -5.56 -15.68
CA ASN A 202 -4.16 -5.87 -15.82
C ASN A 202 -4.53 -7.12 -15.00
N LEU A 203 -5.34 -6.94 -13.96
CA LEU A 203 -5.82 -8.01 -13.10
C LEU A 203 -7.04 -8.71 -13.69
N ARG A 204 -6.94 -10.02 -13.92
CA ARG A 204 -8.04 -10.91 -14.29
C ARG A 204 -8.34 -11.85 -13.13
N ILE A 205 -9.56 -11.78 -12.59
CA ILE A 205 -9.99 -12.62 -11.47
C ILE A 205 -10.66 -13.88 -12.05
N SER A 206 -10.13 -15.05 -11.70
CA SER A 206 -10.66 -16.37 -12.09
C SER A 206 -11.59 -16.95 -11.03
N ASN A 207 -11.40 -16.59 -9.75
CA ASN A 207 -12.24 -17.04 -8.65
C ASN A 207 -12.72 -15.84 -7.81
N VAL A 208 -13.92 -15.35 -8.10
CA VAL A 208 -14.52 -14.19 -7.43
C VAL A 208 -14.83 -14.43 -5.95
N GLU A 209 -15.09 -15.68 -5.55
CA GLU A 209 -15.38 -16.01 -4.16
C GLU A 209 -14.13 -15.90 -3.31
N SER A 210 -13.04 -16.53 -3.75
CA SER A 210 -11.72 -16.41 -3.10
C SER A 210 -11.26 -14.96 -3.06
N ALA A 211 -11.36 -14.22 -4.17
CA ALA A 211 -11.01 -12.79 -4.21
C ALA A 211 -11.81 -11.96 -3.19
N ASN A 212 -13.13 -12.18 -3.08
CA ASN A 212 -13.98 -11.45 -2.15
C ASN A 212 -13.69 -11.81 -0.68
N ASN A 213 -13.41 -13.08 -0.40
CA ASN A 213 -13.03 -13.54 0.93
C ASN A 213 -11.67 -12.95 1.33
N GLN A 214 -10.70 -12.93 0.40
CA GLN A 214 -9.41 -12.30 0.62
C GLN A 214 -9.55 -10.80 0.91
N ALA A 215 -10.37 -10.08 0.14
CA ALA A 215 -10.62 -8.67 0.42
C ALA A 215 -11.26 -8.42 1.80
N PHE A 216 -12.17 -9.30 2.22
CA PHE A 216 -12.73 -9.24 3.57
C PHE A 216 -11.67 -9.48 4.65
N ASN A 217 -10.75 -10.42 4.45
CA ASN A 217 -9.66 -10.67 5.40
C ASN A 217 -8.69 -9.49 5.49
N LEU A 218 -8.38 -8.84 4.37
CA LEU A 218 -7.61 -7.58 4.34
C LEU A 218 -8.28 -6.49 5.21
N GLU A 219 -9.59 -6.32 5.10
CA GLU A 219 -10.36 -5.37 5.93
C GLU A 219 -10.30 -5.72 7.43
N LYS A 220 -10.22 -7.01 7.78
CA LYS A 220 -10.17 -7.49 9.16
C LYS A 220 -8.84 -7.18 9.84
N ILE A 221 -7.73 -7.27 9.11
CA ILE A 221 -6.40 -6.93 9.65
C ILE A 221 -6.09 -5.43 9.58
N GLY A 222 -6.95 -4.64 8.95
CA GLY A 222 -6.79 -3.19 8.82
C GLY A 222 -6.13 -2.74 7.52
N ALA A 223 -5.84 -3.65 6.59
CA ALA A 223 -5.33 -3.37 5.24
C ALA A 223 -6.46 -2.83 4.35
N ASN A 224 -7.10 -1.74 4.80
CA ASN A 224 -8.30 -1.18 4.20
C ASN A 224 -8.06 -0.69 2.77
N GLN A 225 -6.88 -0.12 2.48
CA GLN A 225 -6.56 0.37 1.15
C GLN A 225 -6.39 -0.77 0.15
N GLN A 226 -5.69 -1.84 0.53
CA GLN A 226 -5.51 -3.06 -0.27
C GLN A 226 -6.86 -3.76 -0.49
N SER A 227 -7.69 -3.84 0.57
CA SER A 227 -9.07 -4.35 0.49
C SER A 227 -9.92 -3.55 -0.50
N LYS A 228 -9.90 -2.21 -0.41
CA LYS A 228 -10.61 -1.31 -1.33
C LYS A 228 -10.21 -1.58 -2.77
N ILE A 229 -8.91 -1.59 -3.06
CA ILE A 229 -8.39 -1.82 -4.42
C ILE A 229 -8.91 -3.15 -4.96
N LEU A 230 -8.80 -4.25 -4.20
CA LEU A 230 -9.27 -5.57 -4.66
C LEU A 230 -10.79 -5.59 -4.88
N LEU A 231 -11.58 -4.97 -4.01
CA LEU A 231 -13.04 -4.89 -4.14
C LEU A 231 -13.47 -4.08 -5.37
N GLU A 232 -12.80 -2.98 -5.67
CA GLU A 232 -13.02 -2.21 -6.90
C GLU A 232 -12.72 -3.06 -8.14
N GLN A 233 -11.63 -3.85 -8.14
CA GLN A 233 -11.33 -4.77 -9.23
C GLN A 233 -12.39 -5.88 -9.38
N ILE A 234 -12.90 -6.41 -8.26
CA ILE A 234 -13.98 -7.41 -8.24
C ILE A 234 -15.25 -6.81 -8.85
N ILE A 235 -15.70 -5.65 -8.39
CA ILE A 235 -16.93 -5.00 -8.85
C ILE A 235 -16.84 -4.65 -10.34
N ARG A 236 -15.66 -4.21 -10.81
CA ARG A 236 -15.44 -3.91 -12.23
C ARG A 236 -15.62 -5.14 -13.13
N GLN A 237 -15.24 -6.33 -12.66
CA GLN A 237 -15.35 -7.59 -13.43
C GLN A 237 -16.68 -8.33 -13.17
N PHE A 238 -17.24 -8.18 -11.98
CA PHE A 238 -18.45 -8.87 -11.50
C PHE A 238 -19.43 -7.87 -10.87
N PRO A 239 -20.05 -7.00 -11.66
CA PRO A 239 -20.88 -5.89 -11.15
C PRO A 239 -22.15 -6.33 -10.42
N ASP A 240 -22.52 -7.62 -10.50
CA ASP A 240 -23.65 -8.21 -9.79
C ASP A 240 -23.25 -8.94 -8.49
N ARG A 241 -21.95 -8.91 -8.11
CA ARG A 241 -21.47 -9.52 -6.87
C ARG A 241 -21.92 -8.71 -5.65
N ILE A 242 -23.11 -9.02 -5.16
CA ILE A 242 -23.77 -8.35 -4.04
C ILE A 242 -22.83 -8.09 -2.85
N VAL A 243 -22.17 -9.14 -2.37
CA VAL A 243 -21.35 -9.07 -1.14
C VAL A 243 -20.14 -8.13 -1.31
N ALA A 244 -19.63 -7.95 -2.54
CA ALA A 244 -18.50 -7.05 -2.78
C ALA A 244 -18.86 -5.59 -2.53
N TYR A 245 -20.09 -5.16 -2.86
CA TYR A 245 -20.56 -3.80 -2.54
C TYR A 245 -20.72 -3.58 -1.04
N LEU A 246 -21.19 -4.58 -0.29
CA LEU A 246 -21.28 -4.49 1.16
C LEU A 246 -19.88 -4.34 1.78
N ASN A 247 -18.95 -5.19 1.36
CA ASN A 247 -17.57 -5.17 1.85
C ASN A 247 -16.88 -3.85 1.47
N LEU A 248 -17.07 -3.35 0.24
CA LEU A 248 -16.49 -2.08 -0.19
C LEU A 248 -17.06 -0.92 0.62
N ALA A 249 -18.37 -0.90 0.86
CA ALA A 249 -19.00 0.13 1.69
C ALA A 249 -18.47 0.11 3.13
N ASP A 250 -18.28 -1.07 3.72
CA ASP A 250 -17.71 -1.22 5.06
C ASP A 250 -16.26 -0.69 5.13
N VAL A 251 -15.45 -0.97 4.10
CA VAL A 251 -14.07 -0.47 3.97
C VAL A 251 -14.05 1.05 3.79
N LEU A 252 -14.84 1.58 2.86
CA LEU A 252 -14.96 3.02 2.61
C LEU A 252 -15.38 3.78 3.86
N TRP A 253 -16.31 3.21 4.63
CA TRP A 253 -16.72 3.78 5.91
C TRP A 253 -15.57 3.85 6.92
N LYS A 254 -14.70 2.82 6.99
CA LYS A 254 -13.53 2.82 7.89
C LYS A 254 -12.49 3.87 7.51
N ILE A 255 -12.30 4.12 6.22
CA ILE A 255 -11.37 5.14 5.72
C ILE A 255 -12.02 6.53 5.58
N GLN A 256 -13.20 6.72 6.19
CA GLN A 256 -13.93 7.99 6.26
C GLN A 256 -14.42 8.53 4.90
N ASP A 257 -14.45 7.70 3.86
CA ASP A 257 -15.09 8.01 2.57
C ASP A 257 -16.59 7.65 2.63
N HIS A 258 -17.32 8.37 3.50
CA HIS A 258 -18.71 8.07 3.82
C HIS A 258 -19.66 8.27 2.62
N ASP A 259 -19.34 9.20 1.72
CA ASP A 259 -20.14 9.44 0.52
C ASP A 259 -20.09 8.24 -0.43
N GLN A 260 -18.89 7.72 -0.75
CA GLN A 260 -18.77 6.51 -1.55
C GLN A 260 -19.31 5.27 -0.81
N ALA A 261 -19.15 5.21 0.52
CA ALA A 261 -19.74 4.13 1.31
C ALA A 261 -21.26 4.09 1.15
N LYS A 262 -21.95 5.23 1.24
CA LYS A 262 -23.40 5.36 1.07
C LYS A 262 -23.87 4.93 -0.32
N ILE A 263 -23.13 5.28 -1.37
CA ILE A 263 -23.39 4.82 -2.74
C ILE A 263 -23.33 3.28 -2.81
N ASN A 264 -22.29 2.68 -2.24
CA ASN A 264 -22.10 1.23 -2.27
C ASN A 264 -23.11 0.47 -1.40
N TYR A 265 -23.47 0.98 -0.22
CA TYR A 265 -24.57 0.41 0.59
C TYR A 265 -25.90 0.46 -0.14
N THR A 266 -26.19 1.57 -0.82
CA THR A 266 -27.42 1.72 -1.62
C THR A 266 -27.44 0.71 -2.77
N LYS A 267 -26.32 0.53 -3.47
CA LYS A 267 -26.18 -0.47 -4.54
C LYS A 267 -26.33 -1.91 -4.01
N TYR A 268 -25.71 -2.23 -2.88
CA TYR A 268 -25.89 -3.51 -2.20
C TYR A 268 -27.37 -3.79 -1.89
N LEU A 269 -28.08 -2.83 -1.25
CA LEU A 269 -29.49 -2.97 -0.92
C LEU A 269 -30.37 -3.12 -2.16
N SER A 270 -30.05 -2.38 -3.23
CA SER A 270 -30.73 -2.49 -4.53
C SER A 270 -30.59 -3.90 -5.11
N LEU A 271 -29.37 -4.46 -5.13
CA LEU A 271 -29.13 -5.81 -5.64
C LEU A 271 -29.77 -6.91 -4.76
N MET A 272 -29.77 -6.73 -3.44
CA MET A 272 -30.47 -7.64 -2.52
C MET A 272 -31.96 -7.73 -2.86
N LYS A 273 -32.59 -6.59 -3.17
CA LYS A 273 -34.01 -6.53 -3.59
C LYS A 273 -34.21 -7.12 -4.99
N SER A 274 -33.43 -6.70 -5.99
CA SER A 274 -33.64 -7.11 -7.38
C SER A 274 -33.39 -8.61 -7.61
N GLN A 275 -32.49 -9.22 -6.83
CA GLN A 275 -32.20 -10.65 -6.89
C GLN A 275 -33.04 -11.49 -5.91
N ASN A 276 -34.10 -10.92 -5.33
CA ASN A 276 -35.02 -11.58 -4.38
C ASN A 276 -34.27 -12.28 -3.22
N LYS A 277 -33.19 -11.66 -2.72
CA LYS A 277 -32.47 -12.17 -1.56
C LYS A 277 -33.25 -11.87 -0.28
N ASN A 278 -33.00 -12.66 0.77
CA ASN A 278 -33.64 -12.43 2.06
C ASN A 278 -33.17 -11.10 2.67
N LEU A 279 -34.05 -10.10 2.70
CA LEU A 279 -33.78 -8.77 3.26
C LEU A 279 -33.56 -8.78 4.78
N SER A 280 -33.99 -9.82 5.50
CA SER A 280 -33.71 -9.96 6.93
C SER A 280 -32.22 -10.21 7.22
N LYS A 281 -31.43 -10.55 6.19
CA LYS A 281 -29.96 -10.71 6.29
C LYS A 281 -29.21 -9.40 6.03
N VAL A 282 -29.89 -8.32 5.65
CA VAL A 282 -29.26 -7.00 5.49
C VAL A 282 -28.87 -6.48 6.87
N PRO A 283 -27.58 -6.19 7.11
CA PRO A 283 -27.16 -5.66 8.41
C PRO A 283 -27.78 -4.29 8.69
N GLN A 284 -28.18 -4.03 9.93
CA GLN A 284 -28.82 -2.77 10.33
C GLN A 284 -28.00 -1.53 9.93
N ARG A 285 -26.67 -1.61 10.07
CA ARG A 285 -25.72 -0.54 9.67
C ARG A 285 -25.91 -0.07 8.23
N VAL A 286 -26.39 -0.93 7.32
CA VAL A 286 -26.64 -0.54 5.93
C VAL A 286 -27.75 0.51 5.87
N TYR A 287 -28.85 0.30 6.59
CA TYR A 287 -29.96 1.26 6.63
C TYR A 287 -29.57 2.54 7.35
N ASP A 288 -28.77 2.43 8.41
CA ASP A 288 -28.37 3.59 9.21
C ASP A 288 -27.41 4.50 8.41
N ARG A 289 -26.47 3.91 7.66
CA ARG A 289 -25.44 4.61 6.88
C ARG A 289 -25.91 5.09 5.50
N ILE A 290 -27.10 4.68 5.05
CA ILE A 290 -27.76 5.21 3.85
C ILE A 290 -28.51 6.51 4.13
N LYS A 291 -28.93 6.76 5.37
CA LYS A 291 -29.63 8.01 5.73
C LYS A 291 -28.70 9.21 5.55
#